data_AF-A0A060CH01-F1
#
_entry.id   AF-A0A060CH01-F1
#
_cell.length_a   1.000
_cell.length_b   1.000
_cell.length_c   1.000
_cell.angle_alpha   90.00
_cell.angle_beta   90.00
_cell.angle_gamma   90.00
#
_symmetry.space_group_name_H-M   'P 1'
#
loop_
_entity.id
_entity.type
_entity.pdbx_description
1 polymer ?
#
loop_
_entity_poly.entity_id
_entity_poly.type
_entity_poly.pdbx_seq_one_letter_code
_entity_poly.pdbx_strand_id
1 'polypeptide(L)' 'MLDAIGDLFMCGHNIIGAFTAYKSGHVLNNKLLQAVLAKQEAWEYVTFEDEAEMPLAFRAPTMVLA' A
#
# COMPACT_ATOMS: atom_id res chain seq x y z
N MET A 1 -3.31 -8.99 10.41
CA MET A 1 -2.51 -8.32 9.36
C MET A 1 -3.24 -8.33 8.02
N LEU A 2 -3.84 -9.45 7.60
CA LEU A 2 -4.64 -9.54 6.37
C LEU A 2 -5.68 -8.41 6.24
N ASP A 3 -6.43 -8.15 7.32
CA ASP A 3 -7.42 -7.07 7.37
C ASP A 3 -6.83 -5.68 7.08
N ALA A 4 -5.65 -5.38 7.62
CA ALA A 4 -5.00 -4.09 7.44
C ALA A 4 -4.57 -3.85 5.99
N ILE A 5 -4.15 -4.91 5.27
CA ILE A 5 -3.83 -4.82 3.84
C ILE A 5 -5.10 -4.51 3.05
N GLY A 6 -6.21 -5.19 3.36
CA GLY A 6 -7.51 -4.92 2.74
C GLY A 6 -8.01 -3.50 3.00
N ASP A 7 -7.92 -3.04 4.25
CA ASP A 7 -8.34 -1.70 4.66
C ASP A 7 -7.53 -0.60 3.93
N LEU A 8 -6.22 -0.79 3.78
CA LEU A 8 -5.34 0.17 3.08
C LEU A 8 -5.57 0.16 1.57
N PHE A 9 -5.90 -0.99 0.99
CA PHE A 9 -6.17 -1.12 -0.45
C PHE A 9 -7.52 -0.50 -0.87
N MET A 10 -8.35 -0.04 0.07
CA MET A 10 -9.60 0.67 -0.22
C MET A 10 -9.39 1.98 -1.00
N CYS A 11 -8.16 2.52 -1.07
CA CYS A 11 -7.83 3.64 -1.95
C CYS A 11 -7.68 3.24 -3.43
N GLY A 12 -7.70 1.95 -3.76
CA GLY A 12 -7.60 1.43 -5.13
C GLY A 12 -6.19 1.32 -5.70
N HIS A 13 -5.16 1.66 -4.92
CA HIS A 13 -3.76 1.61 -5.35
C HIS A 13 -2.86 0.97 -4.29
N ASN A 14 -1.76 0.36 -4.75
CA ASN A 14 -0.70 -0.11 -3.86
C ASN A 14 0.03 1.07 -3.23
N ILE A 15 0.29 1.00 -1.92
CA ILE A 15 1.02 2.04 -1.18
C ILE A 15 2.48 1.61 -1.04
N ILE A 16 3.39 2.43 -1.56
CA ILE A 16 4.83 2.28 -1.32
C ILE A 16 5.16 3.06 -0.05
N GLY A 17 5.43 2.35 1.05
CA GLY A 17 5.73 2.96 2.34
C GLY A 17 5.88 1.94 3.47
N ALA A 18 6.06 2.43 4.69
CA ALA A 18 6.15 1.61 5.89
C ALA A 18 4.88 1.77 6.74
N PHE A 19 4.15 0.67 6.94
CA PHE A 19 2.98 0.63 7.81
C PHE A 19 3.32 -0.01 9.16
N THR A 20 3.08 0.73 10.24
CA THR A 20 3.24 0.25 11.62
C THR A 20 1.95 0.48 12.38
N ALA A 21 1.44 -0.55 13.04
CA ALA A 21 0.22 -0.47 13.82
C ALA A 21 0.37 -1.22 15.14
N TYR A 22 -0.13 -0.63 16.22
CA TYR A 22 -0.18 -1.25 17.54
C TYR A 22 -1.64 -1.30 18.02
N LYS A 23 -2.18 -2.52 18.16
CA LYS A 23 -3.60 -2.77 18.54
C LYS A 23 -4.61 -1.98 17.68
N SER A 24 -4.28 -1.78 16.40
CA SER A 24 -5.16 -1.11 15.43
C SER A 24 -6.29 -2.04 14.98
N GLY A 25 -7.40 -1.44 14.53
CA GLY A 25 -8.51 -2.11 13.85
C GLY A 25 -9.01 -1.27 12.67
N HIS A 26 -10.06 -1.74 12.00
CA HIS A 26 -10.56 -1.15 10.74
C HIS A 26 -10.79 0.36 10.80
N VAL A 27 -11.42 0.85 11.87
CA VAL A 27 -11.71 2.28 12.04
C VAL A 27 -10.42 3.10 12.05
N LEU A 28 -9.38 2.63 12.74
CA LEU A 28 -8.12 3.36 12.84
C LEU A 28 -7.31 3.27 11.54
N ASN A 29 -7.34 2.13 10.84
CA ASN A 29 -6.71 1.97 9.53
C ASN A 29 -7.36 2.90 8.48
N ASN A 30 -8.69 2.97 8.45
CA ASN A 30 -9.41 3.86 7.54
C ASN A 30 -9.15 5.34 7.86
N LYS A 31 -9.11 5.70 9.16
CA LYS A 31 -8.79 7.08 9.57
C LYS A 31 -7.36 7.47 9.16
N LEU A 32 -6.40 6.56 9.29
CA LEU A 32 -5.04 6.76 8.79
C LEU A 32 -5.05 6.99 7.27
N LEU A 33 -5.73 6.14 6.51
CA LEU A 33 -5.81 6.25 5.06
C LEU A 33 -6.41 7.59 4.62
N GLN A 34 -7.54 7.99 5.21
CA GLN A 34 -8.17 9.28 4.91
C GLN A 34 -7.24 10.45 5.27
N ALA A 35 -6.53 10.39 6.40
CA ALA A 35 -5.62 11.45 6.82
C ALA A 35 -4.43 11.62 5.86
N VAL A 36 -3.89 10.52 5.33
CA VAL A 36 -2.84 10.56 4.31
C VAL A 36 -3.38 11.14 3.01
N LEU A 37 -4.51 10.63 2.51
CA LEU A 37 -5.08 11.07 1.24
C LEU A 37 -5.53 12.54 1.26
N ALA A 38 -6.02 13.04 2.39
CA ALA A 38 -6.40 14.44 2.56
C ALA A 38 -5.21 15.41 2.52
N LYS A 39 -3.99 14.92 2.77
CA LYS A 39 -2.76 15.72 2.81
C LYS A 39 -1.95 15.48 1.53
N GLN A 40 -2.23 16.27 0.48
CA GLN A 40 -1.63 16.07 -0.85
C GLN A 40 -0.10 16.11 -0.86
N GLU A 41 0.52 16.85 0.05
CA GLU A 41 1.97 16.92 0.19
C GLU A 41 2.59 15.72 0.92
N ALA A 42 1.77 14.80 1.46
CA ALA A 42 2.24 13.60 2.14
C ALA A 42 2.38 12.39 1.21
N TRP A 43 1.92 12.49 -0.04
CA TRP A 43 1.94 11.40 -0.99
C TRP A 43 1.95 11.90 -2.44
N GLU A 44 2.43 11.06 -3.35
CA GLU A 44 2.41 11.32 -4.78
C GLU A 44 2.08 10.04 -5.55
N TYR A 45 1.56 10.20 -6.77
CA TYR A 45 1.42 9.08 -7.69
C TYR A 45 2.75 8.84 -8.39
N VAL A 46 3.20 7.59 -8.39
CA VAL A 46 4.38 7.14 -9.13
C VAL A 46 3.99 6.02 -10.08
N THR A 47 4.60 6.02 -11.25
CA THR A 47 4.50 4.96 -12.25
C THR A 47 5.89 4.50 -12.60
N PHE A 48 6.07 3.19 -12.81
CA PHE A 48 7.34 2.62 -13.23
C PHE A 48 7.21 2.17 -14.68
N GLU A 49 8.01 2.75 -15.57
CA GLU A 49 8.08 2.30 -16.97
C GLU A 49 8.96 1.05 -17.11
N ASP A 50 10.01 0.94 -16.27
CA ASP A 50 10.90 -0.21 -16.19
C ASP A 50 10.58 -1.05 -14.93
N GLU A 51 10.41 -2.36 -15.11
CA GLU A 51 10.22 -3.32 -14.01
C GLU A 51 11.42 -3.36 -13.04
N ALA A 52 12.62 -2.98 -13.50
CA ALA A 52 13.81 -2.92 -12.67
C ALA A 52 13.69 -1.88 -11.55
N GLU A 53 13.00 -0.76 -11.81
CA GLU A 53 12.77 0.33 -10.84
C GLU A 53 11.64 0.01 -9.86
N MET A 54 10.79 -0.97 -10.19
CA MET A 54 9.68 -1.38 -9.35
C MET A 54 10.17 -2.06 -8.05
N PRO A 55 9.67 -1.65 -6.87
CA PRO A 55 10.03 -2.30 -5.62
C PRO A 55 9.70 -3.80 -5.64
N LEU A 56 10.61 -4.62 -5.10
CA LEU A 56 10.47 -6.09 -5.06
C LEU A 56 9.13 -6.57 -4.49
N ALA A 57 8.55 -5.82 -3.55
CA ALA A 57 7.28 -6.13 -2.92
C ALA A 57 6.06 -6.12 -3.86
N PHE A 58 6.15 -5.44 -5.01
CA PHE A 58 5.05 -5.28 -5.96
C PHE A 58 5.28 -5.98 -7.31
N ARG A 59 6.39 -6.70 -7.46
CA ARG A 59 6.67 -7.47 -8.68
C ARG A 59 5.67 -8.62 -8.81
N ALA A 60 5.37 -8.98 -10.05
CA ALA A 60 4.54 -10.13 -10.34
C ALA A 60 5.11 -11.39 -9.65
N PRO A 61 4.26 -12.25 -9.08
CA PRO A 61 4.74 -13.50 -8.49
C PRO A 61 5.42 -14.35 -9.55
N THR A 62 6.65 -14.81 -9.27
CA THR A 62 7.34 -15.77 -10.12
C THR A 62 6.58 -17.09 -10.05
N MET A 63 5.75 -17.35 -11.07
CA MET A 63 5.11 -18.64 -11.25
C MET A 63 6.19 -19.66 -11.62
N VAL A 64 6.61 -20.49 -10.66
CA VAL A 64 7.37 -21.71 -10.96
C VAL A 64 6.36 -22.74 -11.45
N LEU A 65 6.36 -22.99 -12.75
CA LEU A 65 5.66 -24.14 -13.32
C LEU A 65 6.42 -25.40 -12.90
N ALA A 66 5.80 -26.23 -12.07
CA ALA A 66 6.27 -27.56 -11.69
C ALA A 66 5.76 -28.61 -12.69
#